data_AF-A0A2D5VP52-F1
#
_entry.id   AF-A0A2D5VP52-F1
#
_cell.length_a   1.000
_cell.length_b   1.000
_cell.length_c   1.000
_cell.angle_alpha   90.00
_cell.angle_beta   90.00
_cell.angle_gamma   90.00
#
_symmetry.space_group_name_H-M   'P 1'
#
loop_
_entity.id
_entity.type
_entity.pdbx_description
1 polymer ?
#
loop_
_entity_poly.entity_id
_entity_poly.type
_entity_poly.pdbx_seq_one_letter_code
_entity_poly.pdbx_strand_id
1 'polypeptide(L)'
;MVEGDIVNKEKLKEVFNQYNIMHVIHVAAESHVDNSISSPSEYITNNIVGTHNLLEICRNTWKDNSNSFHHISTDEVFGSLGDEGFYSEQLPMPKIHHIVPVKHRAIRLYVAIEKTIA
;
A
#
# COMPACT_ATOMS: atom_id res chain seq x y z
N MET A 1 -0.87 16.99 -14.93
CA MET A 1 -0.91 15.55 -14.59
C MET A 1 0.42 14.94 -15.02
N VAL A 2 1.01 14.08 -14.19
CA VAL A 2 2.22 13.33 -14.53
C VAL A 2 1.80 11.89 -14.78
N GLU A 3 2.21 11.33 -15.91
CA GLU A 3 2.06 9.90 -16.20
C GLU A 3 3.28 9.14 -15.67
N GLY A 4 3.06 8.04 -14.96
CA GLY A 4 4.12 7.25 -14.37
C GLY A 4 3.62 6.07 -13.55
N ASP A 5 4.54 5.14 -13.28
CA ASP A 5 4.30 3.93 -12.49
C ASP A 5 5.05 4.05 -11.15
N ILE A 6 4.38 3.68 -10.06
CA ILE A 6 4.93 3.66 -8.70
C ILE A 6 6.06 2.61 -8.53
N VAL A 7 6.16 1.64 -9.44
CA VAL A 7 7.29 0.72 -9.51
C VAL A 7 8.56 1.43 -10.00
N ASN A 8 8.43 2.55 -10.73
CA ASN A 8 9.57 3.33 -11.24
C ASN A 8 10.09 4.32 -10.18
N LYS A 9 11.11 3.89 -9.42
CA LYS A 9 11.76 4.70 -8.38
C LYS A 9 12.34 6.02 -8.89
N GLU A 10 12.96 6.01 -10.08
CA GLU A 10 13.58 7.22 -10.63
C GLU A 10 12.51 8.26 -10.99
N LYS A 11 11.38 7.82 -11.55
CA LYS A 11 10.26 8.72 -11.84
C LYS A 11 9.63 9.28 -10.57
N LEU A 12 9.45 8.45 -9.54
CA LEU A 12 9.00 8.92 -8.23
C LEU A 12 9.94 9.99 -7.67
N LYS A 13 11.25 9.75 -7.71
CA LYS A 13 12.25 10.71 -7.23
C LYS A 13 12.24 12.02 -8.01
N GLU A 14 12.13 11.96 -9.34
CA GLU A 14 11.97 13.13 -10.21
C GLU A 14 10.75 13.96 -9.78
N VAL A 15 9.59 13.31 -9.63
CA VAL A 15 8.33 13.95 -9.25
C VAL A 15 8.40 14.56 -7.85
N PHE A 16 8.90 13.83 -6.86
CA PHE A 16 9.03 14.34 -5.49
C PHE A 16 9.93 15.57 -5.43
N ASN A 17 11.05 15.55 -6.13
CA ASN A 17 11.97 16.69 -6.18
C ASN A 17 11.39 17.88 -6.94
N GLN A 18 10.71 17.64 -8.06
CA GLN A 18 10.15 18.71 -8.89
C GLN A 18 9.02 19.47 -8.17
N TYR A 19 8.17 18.76 -7.44
CA TYR A 19 6.95 19.34 -6.85
C TYR A 19 7.02 19.53 -5.34
N ASN A 20 8.12 19.14 -4.69
CA ASN A 20 8.28 19.19 -3.23
C ASN A 20 7.07 18.58 -2.49
N ILE A 21 6.74 17.34 -2.83
CA ILE A 21 5.52 16.66 -2.33
C ILE A 21 5.60 16.47 -0.81
N MET A 22 4.60 16.99 -0.10
CA MET A 22 4.50 16.88 1.37
C MET A 22 3.42 15.90 1.84
N HIS A 23 2.44 15.61 0.98
CA HIS A 23 1.32 14.73 1.30
C HIS A 23 1.07 13.77 0.15
N VAL A 24 0.83 12.51 0.46
CA VAL A 24 0.51 11.46 -0.52
C VAL A 24 -0.80 10.80 -0.13
N ILE A 25 -1.70 10.67 -1.10
CA ILE A 25 -2.89 9.81 -1.01
C ILE A 25 -2.68 8.70 -2.05
N HIS A 26 -2.37 7.50 -1.57
CA HIS A 26 -2.05 6.36 -2.41
C HIS A 26 -3.30 5.49 -2.62
N VAL A 27 -3.85 5.57 -3.83
CA VAL A 27 -5.02 4.82 -4.31
C VAL A 27 -4.66 3.78 -5.37
N ALA A 28 -3.39 3.70 -5.77
CA ALA A 28 -2.97 2.82 -6.86
C ALA A 28 -2.74 1.39 -6.34
N ALA A 29 -3.58 0.47 -6.78
CA ALA A 29 -3.49 -0.94 -6.44
C ALA A 29 -4.06 -1.80 -7.59
N GLU A 30 -3.48 -2.98 -7.80
CA GLU A 30 -4.11 -3.98 -8.66
C GLU A 30 -5.32 -4.56 -7.90
N SER A 31 -6.50 -4.30 -8.43
CA SER A 31 -7.78 -4.51 -7.72
C SER A 31 -8.41 -5.87 -7.98
N HIS A 32 -8.13 -6.51 -9.12
CA HIS A 32 -8.80 -7.75 -9.51
C HIS A 32 -8.20 -8.96 -8.78
N VAL A 33 -9.03 -9.59 -7.95
CA VAL A 33 -8.68 -10.81 -7.23
C VAL A 33 -8.36 -11.96 -8.19
N ASP A 34 -9.06 -12.06 -9.33
CA ASP A 34 -8.81 -13.11 -10.32
C ASP A 34 -7.41 -13.04 -10.93
N ASN A 35 -6.93 -11.82 -11.21
CA ASN A 35 -5.59 -11.58 -11.73
C ASN A 35 -4.49 -11.94 -10.71
N SER A 36 -4.78 -11.92 -9.42
CA SER A 36 -3.83 -12.33 -8.38
C SER A 36 -3.53 -13.83 -8.40
N ILE A 37 -4.42 -14.63 -8.98
CA ILE A 37 -4.27 -16.09 -9.14
C ILE A 37 -3.52 -16.41 -10.43
N SER A 38 -3.84 -15.71 -11.53
CA SER A 38 -3.19 -15.94 -12.83
C SER A 38 -1.80 -15.29 -12.92
N SER A 39 -1.63 -14.11 -12.31
CA SER A 39 -0.41 -13.28 -12.39
C SER A 39 0.03 -12.78 -11.00
N PRO A 40 0.36 -13.68 -10.05
CA PRO A 40 0.75 -13.29 -8.69
C PRO A 40 1.97 -12.36 -8.65
N SER A 41 2.89 -12.49 -9.61
CA SER A 41 4.09 -11.65 -9.70
C SER A 41 3.77 -10.18 -10.01
N GLU A 42 2.82 -9.91 -10.90
CA GLU A 42 2.36 -8.55 -11.20
C GLU A 42 1.64 -7.96 -10.00
N TYR A 43 0.83 -8.78 -9.33
CA TYR A 43 0.13 -8.39 -8.12
C TYR A 43 1.10 -7.97 -6.98
N ILE A 44 2.17 -8.73 -6.77
CA ILE A 44 3.22 -8.39 -5.80
C ILE A 44 3.95 -7.12 -6.23
N THR A 45 4.34 -7.02 -7.50
CA THR A 45 5.08 -5.87 -8.02
C THR A 45 4.29 -4.58 -7.83
N ASN A 46 3.02 -4.56 -8.23
CA ASN A 46 2.22 -3.34 -8.18
C ASN A 46 1.84 -2.97 -6.74
N ASN A 47 1.33 -3.93 -5.96
CA ASN A 47 0.79 -3.63 -4.64
C ASN A 47 1.85 -3.55 -3.54
N ILE A 48 2.89 -4.38 -3.60
CA ILE A 48 3.92 -4.45 -2.55
C ILE A 48 5.12 -3.61 -2.93
N VAL A 49 5.74 -3.87 -4.09
CA VAL A 49 6.95 -3.17 -4.50
C VAL A 49 6.65 -1.70 -4.79
N GLY A 50 5.56 -1.42 -5.52
CA GLY A 50 5.11 -0.05 -5.79
C GLY A 50 4.85 0.77 -4.53
N THR A 51 4.08 0.21 -3.58
CA THR A 51 3.81 0.84 -2.29
C THR A 51 5.09 1.05 -1.48
N HIS A 52 5.99 0.06 -1.44
CA HIS A 52 7.28 0.20 -0.77
C HIS A 52 8.09 1.35 -1.34
N ASN A 53 8.18 1.47 -2.68
CA ASN A 53 8.93 2.53 -3.34
C ASN A 53 8.39 3.93 -2.98
N LEU A 54 7.06 4.07 -2.94
CA LEU A 54 6.40 5.31 -2.52
C LEU A 54 6.72 5.67 -1.07
N LEU A 55 6.65 4.71 -0.15
CA LEU A 55 7.00 4.94 1.25
C LEU A 55 8.49 5.27 1.42
N GLU A 56 9.36 4.57 0.69
CA GLU A 56 10.80 4.81 0.70
C GLU A 56 11.15 6.22 0.23
N ILE A 57 10.55 6.69 -0.88
CA ILE A 57 10.82 8.06 -1.35
C ILE A 57 10.29 9.11 -0.37
N CYS A 58 9.11 8.89 0.22
CA CYS A 58 8.57 9.77 1.26
C CYS A 58 9.53 9.86 2.45
N ARG A 59 9.98 8.70 2.98
CA ARG A 59 10.93 8.65 4.09
C ARG A 59 12.24 9.38 3.80
N ASN A 60 12.73 9.30 2.56
CA ASN A 60 13.99 9.91 2.17
C ASN A 60 13.88 11.41 1.90
N THR A 61 12.70 11.92 1.56
CA THR A 61 12.49 13.33 1.18
C THR A 61 11.85 14.16 2.29
N TRP A 62 10.99 13.57 3.11
CA TRP A 62 10.32 14.25 4.21
C TRP A 62 11.27 14.40 5.39
N LYS A 63 11.40 15.63 5.88
CA LYS A 63 12.30 15.98 7.00
C LYS A 63 11.53 16.43 8.24
N ASP A 64 10.26 16.77 8.08
CA ASP A 64 9.40 17.32 9.11
C ASP A 64 8.22 16.38 9.39
N ASN A 65 7.70 16.48 10.62
CA ASN A 65 6.58 15.66 11.09
C ASN A 65 5.21 16.15 10.58
N SER A 66 5.15 17.20 9.75
CA SER A 66 3.89 17.71 9.18
C SER A 66 3.48 17.00 7.88
N ASN A 67 4.35 16.15 7.34
CA ASN A 67 4.10 15.36 6.14
C ASN A 67 3.19 14.17 6.43
N SER A 68 2.38 13.74 5.46
CA SER A 68 1.41 12.65 5.69
C SER A 68 1.27 11.71 4.50
N PHE A 69 1.29 10.40 4.77
CA PHE A 69 1.00 9.36 3.80
C PHE A 69 -0.34 8.70 4.15
N HIS A 70 -1.30 8.72 3.24
CA HIS A 70 -2.58 8.06 3.39
C HIS A 70 -2.70 6.91 2.40
N HIS A 71 -2.67 5.69 2.91
CA HIS A 71 -2.82 4.48 2.10
C HIS A 71 -4.29 4.05 2.07
N ILE A 72 -4.90 4.01 0.88
CA ILE A 72 -6.25 3.48 0.72
C ILE A 72 -6.16 1.97 0.49
N SER A 73 -6.84 1.20 1.34
CA SER A 73 -6.99 -0.24 1.17
C SER A 73 -8.46 -0.65 1.00
N THR A 74 -8.73 -1.95 1.00
CA THR A 74 -10.07 -2.51 0.79
C THR A 74 -10.49 -3.39 1.97
N ASP A 75 -11.79 -3.53 2.22
CA ASP A 75 -12.37 -4.44 3.21
C ASP A 75 -11.92 -5.90 3.03
N GLU A 76 -11.59 -6.31 1.79
CA GLU A 76 -11.07 -7.64 1.50
C GLU A 76 -9.84 -8.03 2.34
N VAL A 77 -9.06 -7.08 2.86
CA VAL A 77 -7.86 -7.34 3.70
C VAL A 77 -8.16 -8.08 5.01
N PHE A 78 -9.43 -8.03 5.43
CA PHE A 78 -9.93 -8.71 6.60
C PHE A 78 -10.56 -10.07 6.26
N GLY A 79 -10.53 -10.52 5.00
CA GLY A 79 -11.15 -11.78 4.58
C GLY A 79 -12.68 -11.76 4.70
N SER A 80 -13.31 -12.92 4.51
CA SER A 80 -14.77 -13.05 4.58
C SER A 80 -15.25 -13.12 6.03
N LEU A 81 -16.17 -12.24 6.42
CA LEU A 81 -16.93 -12.42 7.66
C LEU A 81 -18.06 -13.44 7.42
N GLY A 82 -18.36 -14.26 8.44
CA GLY A 82 -19.63 -14.99 8.48
C GLY A 82 -20.81 -14.03 8.70
N ASP A 83 -22.02 -14.58 8.76
CA ASP A 83 -23.29 -13.83 8.72
C ASP A 83 -23.49 -12.77 9.84
N GLU A 84 -22.73 -12.82 10.94
CA GLU A 84 -22.85 -11.88 12.08
C GLU A 84 -21.54 -11.12 12.40
N GLY A 85 -20.58 -11.07 11.49
CA GLY A 85 -19.30 -10.40 11.73
C GLY A 85 -19.33 -8.89 11.52
N PHE A 86 -18.48 -8.17 12.28
CA PHE A 86 -18.11 -6.77 12.01
C PHE A 86 -16.59 -6.62 11.94
N TYR A 87 -16.09 -5.74 11.08
CA TYR A 87 -14.67 -5.39 11.04
C TYR A 87 -14.35 -4.27 12.03
N SER A 88 -13.20 -4.38 12.70
CA SER A 88 -12.61 -3.32 13.50
C SER A 88 -11.10 -3.37 13.34
N GLU A 89 -10.46 -2.21 13.23
CA GLU A 89 -9.00 -2.06 13.13
C GLU A 89 -8.26 -2.58 14.36
N GLN A 90 -8.97 -2.75 15.48
CA GLN A 90 -8.44 -3.31 16.73
C GLN A 90 -8.49 -4.84 16.76
N LEU A 91 -9.23 -5.48 15.84
CA LEU A 91 -9.30 -6.94 15.81
C LEU A 91 -7.97 -7.52 15.33
N PRO A 92 -7.48 -8.61 15.94
CA PRO A 92 -6.36 -9.36 15.40
C PRO A 92 -6.74 -9.85 14.02
N MET A 93 -5.86 -9.57 13.05
CA MET A 93 -6.15 -9.87 11.66
C MET A 93 -6.44 -11.37 11.49
N PRO A 94 -7.53 -11.74 10.80
CA PRO A 94 -8.00 -13.11 10.75
C PRO A 94 -7.00 -14.03 10.02
N LYS A 95 -7.04 -15.33 10.35
CA LYS A 95 -6.27 -16.35 9.62
C LYS A 95 -6.87 -16.49 8.22
N ILE A 96 -6.10 -16.10 7.22
CA ILE A 96 -6.55 -16.02 5.83
C ILE A 96 -6.54 -17.41 5.18
N HIS A 97 -7.65 -17.79 4.55
CA HIS A 97 -7.68 -18.86 3.55
C HIS A 97 -7.38 -18.31 2.14
N HIS A 98 -6.31 -18.85 1.56
CA HIS A 98 -5.86 -18.89 0.16
C HIS A 98 -5.79 -17.64 -0.75
N ILE A 99 -6.53 -16.54 -0.54
CA ILE A 99 -6.65 -15.49 -1.60
C ILE A 99 -6.37 -14.04 -1.13
N VAL A 100 -6.56 -13.74 0.16
CA VAL A 100 -6.28 -12.41 0.77
C VAL A 100 -4.82 -12.10 1.21
N PRO A 101 -3.79 -12.99 1.15
CA PRO A 101 -2.51 -12.74 1.82
C PRO A 101 -1.75 -11.49 1.36
N VAL A 102 -1.92 -11.04 0.11
CA VAL A 102 -1.06 -10.00 -0.46
C VAL A 102 -1.58 -8.59 -0.18
N LYS A 103 -2.88 -8.30 -0.29
CA LYS A 103 -3.45 -7.02 0.22
C LYS A 103 -3.20 -6.88 1.71
N HIS A 104 -3.38 -7.98 2.43
CA HIS A 104 -3.03 -8.08 3.85
C HIS A 104 -1.55 -7.78 4.13
N ARG A 105 -0.64 -8.30 3.30
CA ARG A 105 0.81 -8.02 3.40
C ARG A 105 1.15 -6.58 3.00
N ALA A 106 0.45 -5.97 2.05
CA ALA A 106 0.62 -4.56 1.70
C ALA A 106 0.28 -3.66 2.90
N ILE A 107 -0.85 -3.92 3.56
CA ILE A 107 -1.22 -3.25 4.83
C ILE A 107 -0.20 -3.54 5.91
N ARG A 108 0.21 -4.80 6.12
CA ARG A 108 1.22 -5.12 7.15
C ARG A 108 2.55 -4.41 6.89
N LEU A 109 2.97 -4.33 5.63
CA LEU A 109 4.17 -3.60 5.24
C LEU A 109 4.01 -2.10 5.50
N TYR A 110 2.86 -1.53 5.15
CA TYR A 110 2.52 -0.15 5.47
C TYR A 110 2.57 0.11 6.98
N VAL A 111 1.84 -0.65 7.80
CA VAL A 111 1.81 -0.50 9.27
C VAL A 111 3.20 -0.72 9.89
N ALA A 112 3.99 -1.66 9.38
CA ALA A 112 5.35 -1.89 9.86
C ALA A 112 6.29 -0.71 9.52
N ILE A 113 6.16 -0.14 8.32
CA ILE A 113 6.96 1.00 7.87
C ILE A 113 6.52 2.28 8.59
N GLU A 114 5.22 2.52 8.75
CA GLU A 114 4.67 3.66 9.50
C GLU A 114 5.24 3.70 10.93
N LYS A 115 5.25 2.55 11.63
CA LYS A 115 5.87 2.40 12.96
C LYS A 115 7.39 2.59 12.99
N THR A 116 8.05 2.59 11.83
CA THR A 116 9.49 2.82 11.69
C THR A 116 9.79 4.27 11.32
N ILE A 117 8.78 5.03 10.87
CA ILE A 117 8.89 6.43 10.46
C ILE A 117 8.36 7.39 11.54
N ALA A 118 7.41 6.95 12.38
CA ALA A 118 6.96 7.64 13.59
C ALA A 118 7.88 7.37 14.79
#